data_AF-A0A5N5WDZ6-F1
#
_entry.id   AF-A0A5N5WDZ6-F1
#
_cell.length_a   1.000
_cell.length_b   1.000
_cell.length_c   1.000
_cell.angle_alpha   90.00
_cell.angle_beta   90.00
_cell.angle_gamma   90.00
#
_symmetry.space_group_name_H-M   'P 1'
#
loop_
_entity.id
_entity.type
_entity.pdbx_description
1 polymer ?
#
loop_
_entity_poly.entity_id
_entity_poly.type
_entity_poly.pdbx_seq_one_letter_code
_entity_poly.pdbx_strand_id
1 'polypeptide(L)'
;MWAIFSRDGALLVAFRDDCGRYNPAEMADRTLAAEFADSPGAFVAEACREHEKPLGNCGPCDERINCPSCRWPVAICPAHR
;
A
#
# COMPACT_ATOMS: atom_id res chain seq x y z
N MET A 1 -5.45 -4.12 0.55
CA MET A 1 -4.78 -4.49 -0.72
C MET A 1 -3.36 -4.80 -0.32
N TRP A 2 -2.78 -5.88 -0.86
CA TRP A 2 -1.41 -6.27 -0.54
C TRP A 2 -0.53 -6.01 -1.75
N ALA A 3 0.75 -5.75 -1.52
CA ALA A 3 1.67 -5.39 -2.59
C ALA A 3 3.10 -5.80 -2.26
N ILE A 4 3.92 -5.91 -3.31
CA ILE A 4 5.36 -6.03 -3.23
C ILE A 4 5.95 -4.64 -3.47
N PHE A 5 6.84 -4.23 -2.58
CA PHE A 5 7.58 -2.98 -2.66
C PHE A 5 9.07 -3.25 -2.84
N SER A 6 9.76 -2.33 -3.52
CA SER A 6 11.22 -2.29 -3.51
C SER A 6 11.73 -1.89 -2.12
N ARG A 7 13.04 -2.05 -1.89
CA ARG A 7 13.70 -1.61 -0.66
C ARG A 7 13.43 -0.14 -0.31
N ASP A 8 13.31 0.72 -1.32
CA ASP A 8 13.07 2.16 -1.16
C ASP A 8 11.57 2.49 -1.03
N GLY A 9 10.70 1.49 -1.00
CA GLY A 9 9.26 1.64 -0.84
C GLY A 9 8.51 1.97 -2.13
N ALA A 10 9.13 1.80 -3.31
CA ALA A 10 8.43 1.93 -4.58
C ALA A 10 7.54 0.71 -4.84
N LEU A 11 6.32 0.92 -5.32
CA LEU A 11 5.42 -0.18 -5.67
C LEU A 11 5.97 -0.97 -6.86
N LEU A 12 6.06 -2.29 -6.73
CA LEU A 12 6.44 -3.20 -7.80
C LEU A 12 5.21 -3.93 -8.36
N VAL A 13 4.40 -4.53 -7.48
CA VAL A 13 3.20 -5.29 -7.86
C VAL A 13 2.12 -5.12 -6.80
N ALA A 14 0.85 -5.02 -7.21
CA ALA A 14 -0.29 -4.92 -6.33
C ALA A 14 -1.28 -6.09 -6.53
N PHE A 15 -1.83 -6.59 -5.42
CA PHE A 15 -2.77 -7.70 -5.35
C PHE A 15 -4.06 -7.24 -4.69
N ARG A 16 -5.13 -7.19 -5.48
CA ARG A 16 -6.47 -6.84 -5.05
C ARG A 16 -7.26 -8.10 -4.76
N ASP A 17 -8.11 -8.03 -3.73
CA ASP A 17 -9.09 -9.08 -3.50
C ASP A 17 -10.30 -8.78 -4.38
N ASP A 18 -10.31 -9.35 -5.58
CA ASP A 18 -11.39 -9.12 -6.54
C ASP A 18 -12.48 -10.20 -6.47
N CYS A 19 -12.23 -11.35 -5.81
CA CYS A 19 -13.16 -12.48 -5.83
C CYS A 19 -13.13 -13.39 -4.57
N GLY A 20 -12.37 -13.09 -3.51
CA GLY A 20 -12.29 -13.90 -2.29
C GLY A 20 -11.66 -15.28 -2.46
N ARG A 21 -11.18 -15.61 -3.66
CA ARG A 21 -10.68 -16.95 -4.01
C ARG A 21 -9.26 -17.22 -3.51
N TYR A 22 -8.47 -16.16 -3.31
CA TYR A 22 -7.10 -16.23 -2.87
C TYR A 22 -6.82 -15.10 -1.88
N ASN A 23 -6.07 -15.40 -0.81
CA ASN A 23 -5.60 -14.38 0.10
C ASN A 23 -4.55 -13.50 -0.63
N PRO A 24 -4.79 -12.19 -0.81
CA PRO A 24 -3.84 -11.33 -1.51
C PRO A 24 -2.47 -11.24 -0.86
N ALA A 25 -2.39 -11.40 0.47
CA ALA A 25 -1.11 -11.44 1.20
C ALA A 25 -0.29 -12.66 0.77
N GLU A 26 -0.92 -13.83 0.74
CA GLU A 26 -0.27 -15.08 0.35
C GLU A 26 0.17 -15.06 -1.13
N MET A 27 -0.63 -14.46 -2.01
CA MET A 27 -0.23 -14.28 -3.42
C MET A 27 0.97 -13.35 -3.55
N ALA A 28 1.02 -12.27 -2.77
CA ALA A 28 2.15 -11.36 -2.75
C ALA A 28 3.42 -12.05 -2.25
N ASP A 29 3.35 -12.84 -1.17
CA ASP A 29 4.49 -13.61 -0.65
C ASP A 29 5.00 -14.65 -1.66
N ARG A 30 4.10 -15.41 -2.28
CA ARG A 30 4.47 -16.40 -3.31
C ARG A 30 5.11 -15.73 -4.52
N THR A 31 4.59 -14.58 -4.93
CA THR A 31 5.14 -13.84 -6.07
C THR A 31 6.49 -13.21 -5.73
N LEU A 32 6.67 -12.69 -4.51
CA LEU A 32 7.97 -12.21 -4.04
C LEU A 32 9.02 -13.33 -4.14
N ALA A 33 8.68 -14.53 -3.66
CA ALA A 33 9.58 -15.68 -3.69
C ALA A 33 9.86 -16.22 -5.11
N ALA A 34 8.89 -16.15 -6.03
CA ALA A 34 9.03 -16.70 -7.37
C ALA A 34 9.72 -15.72 -8.36
N GLU A 35 9.34 -14.44 -8.32
CA GLU A 35 9.69 -13.46 -9.35
C GLU A 35 10.68 -12.40 -8.86
N PHE A 36 10.79 -12.20 -7.55
CA PHE A 36 11.60 -11.13 -6.95
C PHE A 36 12.65 -11.66 -5.96
N ALA A 37 12.96 -12.96 -6.00
CA ALA A 37 13.98 -13.57 -5.14
C ALA A 37 15.35 -12.88 -5.28
N ASP A 38 15.69 -12.41 -6.47
CA ASP A 38 16.94 -11.70 -6.78
C ASP A 38 16.85 -10.18 -6.60
N SER A 39 15.73 -9.65 -6.09
CA SER A 39 15.56 -8.22 -5.80
C SER A 39 15.89 -7.93 -4.33
N PRO A 40 17.14 -7.59 -3.98
CA PRO A 40 17.57 -7.45 -2.60
C PRO A 40 16.75 -6.36 -1.88
N GLY A 41 16.07 -6.77 -0.80
CA GLY A 41 15.28 -5.88 0.03
C GLY A 41 13.89 -5.57 -0.50
N ALA A 42 13.41 -6.26 -1.54
CA ALA A 42 11.99 -6.27 -1.84
C ALA A 42 11.20 -6.92 -0.69
N PHE A 43 10.01 -6.39 -0.39
CA PHE A 43 9.20 -6.87 0.74
C PHE A 43 7.71 -6.76 0.46
N VAL A 44 6.92 -7.58 1.15
CA VAL A 44 5.47 -7.56 1.10
C VAL A 44 4.91 -6.67 2.22
N ALA A 45 3.95 -5.82 1.89
CA ALA A 45 3.21 -5.03 2.86
C ALA A 45 1.78 -4.72 2.39
N GLU A 46 0.92 -4.33 3.33
CA GLU A 46 -0.34 -3.70 2.97
C GLU A 46 -0.09 -2.38 2.24
N ALA A 47 -0.82 -2.18 1.15
CA ALA A 47 -0.79 -0.94 0.38
C ALA A 47 -2.01 -0.09 0.69
N CYS A 48 -1.77 1.20 0.93
CA CYS A 48 -2.83 2.21 0.89
C CYS A 48 -3.40 2.27 -0.53
N ARG A 49 -4.72 2.14 -0.68
CA ARG A 49 -5.39 2.09 -1.99
C ARG A 49 -5.26 3.37 -2.80
N GLU A 50 -5.09 4.49 -2.11
CA GLU A 50 -5.09 5.82 -2.70
C GLU A 50 -3.68 6.26 -3.14
N HIS A 51 -2.65 5.81 -2.41
CA HIS A 51 -1.27 6.27 -2.60
C HIS A 51 -0.35 5.24 -3.19
N GLU A 52 -0.77 3.97 -3.22
CA GLU A 52 0.05 2.87 -3.73
C GLU A 52 1.41 2.79 -2.99
N LYS A 53 1.40 3.09 -1.69
CA LYS A 53 2.54 3.06 -0.76
C LYS A 53 2.27 2.10 0.40
N PRO A 54 3.31 1.63 1.11
CA PRO A 54 3.13 0.84 2.32
C PRO A 54 2.26 1.57 3.34
N LEU A 55 1.26 0.89 3.91
CA LEU A 55 0.24 1.49 4.78
C LEU A 55 0.85 2.24 5.99
N GLY A 56 1.97 1.76 6.53
CA GLY A 56 2.68 2.43 7.63
C GLY A 56 3.27 3.80 7.27
N ASN A 57 3.59 4.05 5.99
CA ASN A 57 4.01 5.37 5.50
C ASN A 57 2.82 6.31 5.25
N CYS A 58 1.60 5.83 5.46
CA CYS A 58 0.37 6.60 5.36
C CYS A 58 -0.14 7.08 6.72
N GLY A 59 0.68 7.13 7.78
CA GLY A 59 0.33 7.76 9.07
C GLY A 59 -0.51 9.06 8.98
N PRO A 60 -0.21 10.01 8.06
CA PRO A 60 -1.05 11.20 7.88
C PRO A 60 -2.39 10.98 7.16
N CYS A 61 -2.65 9.81 6.57
CA CYS A 61 -3.89 9.50 5.85
C CYS A 61 -5.01 9.09 6.82
N ASP A 62 -4.72 8.28 7.84
CA ASP A 62 -5.73 7.90 8.85
C ASP A 62 -6.20 9.12 9.67
N GLU A 63 -5.28 10.04 9.99
CA GLU A 63 -5.63 11.32 10.62
C GLU A 63 -6.45 12.24 9.70
N ARG A 64 -6.21 12.19 8.38
CA ARG A 64 -6.87 13.06 7.38
C ARG A 64 -8.20 12.53 6.85
N ILE A 65 -8.38 11.21 6.73
CA ILE A 65 -9.64 10.55 6.32
C ILE A 65 -10.73 10.77 7.38
N ASN A 66 -10.34 10.76 8.66
CA ASN A 66 -11.27 11.00 9.77
C ASN A 66 -11.48 12.49 10.08
N CYS A 67 -10.88 13.41 9.31
CA CYS A 67 -11.04 14.83 9.54
C CYS A 67 -12.38 15.31 8.93
N PRO A 68 -13.37 15.73 9.75
CA PRO A 68 -14.71 16.08 9.28
C PRO A 68 -14.75 17.32 8.36
N SER A 69 -13.67 18.10 8.34
CA SER A 69 -13.50 19.26 7.47
C SER A 69 -12.75 18.96 6.16
N CYS A 70 -12.22 17.74 5.99
CA CYS A 70 -11.47 17.35 4.80
C CYS A 70 -12.37 16.61 3.80
N ARG A 71 -12.42 17.09 2.55
CA ARG A 71 -12.79 16.27 1.39
C ARG A 71 -11.53 15.73 0.74
N TRP A 72 -10.96 14.73 1.39
CA TRP A 72 -9.84 13.95 0.84
C TRP A 72 -10.33 13.16 -0.40
N PRO A 73 -9.52 12.94 -1.48
CA PRO A 73 -8.12 13.34 -1.73
C PRO A 73 -7.91 14.75 -2.28
N VAL A 74 -8.97 15.55 -2.46
CA VAL A 74 -8.95 16.69 -3.39
C VAL A 74 -8.43 17.99 -2.77
N ALA A 75 -8.29 18.06 -1.43
CA ALA A 75 -7.84 19.28 -0.75
C ALA A 75 -6.84 19.01 0.39
N ILE A 76 -5.70 19.71 0.35
CA ILE A 76 -4.81 19.85 1.51
C ILE A 76 -5.48 20.81 2.48
N CYS A 77 -5.99 20.27 3.59
CA CYS A 77 -6.58 21.06 4.66
C CYS A 77 -5.51 21.93 5.36
N PRO A 78 -5.78 23.23 5.63
CA PRO A 78 -4.86 24.13 6.34
C PRO A 78 -4.41 23.62 7.72
N ALA A 79 -5.21 22.80 8.39
CA ALA A 79 -4.90 22.23 9.71
C ALA A 79 -3.78 21.17 9.68
N HIS A 80 -3.44 20.64 8.50
CA HIS A 80 -2.41 19.62 8.31
C HIS A 80 -1.29 20.11 7.38
N ARG A 81 -1.05 21.42 7.34
CA ARG A 81 0.11 22.03 6.69
C ARG A 81 1.33 22.00 7.59
#